data_AF-A0A8T5GZ46-F1
#
_entry.id   AF-A0A8T5GZ46-F1
#
_cell.length_a   1.000
_cell.length_b   1.000
_cell.length_c   1.000
_cell.angle_alpha   90.00
_cell.angle_beta   90.00
_cell.angle_gamma   90.00
#
_symmetry.space_group_name_H-M   'P 1'
#
loop_
_entity.id
_entity.type
_entity.pdbx_description
1 polymer ?
#
loop_
_entity_poly.entity_id
_entity_poly.type
_entity_poly.pdbx_seq_one_letter_code
_entity_poly.pdbx_strand_id
1 'polypeptide(L)'
;DFAIGLNLLTGESFNLSVDVKKGNNFDDGPDWAHGISMNVFEATVVEFNLSRMPTYTQSTKSIVDAALVDYKIDKNERQSINNAFIEANITQFGDLLDALEDGVVYDFEMKGLNITQLENLGITLNFKRSWHNRIWLPQLPAGQISIDYDFRMVGEIPTYEIDMYMSQWKPLREQLTIEVNGIEGRDMDLVINGLDTTKPNDVSANAVFFTQDNLTVPRFTVNMDYDLGSKLDSVHAIFIDRIENTRVETLIDEVPQSMDFSATIGDIFIIDLEVPDRFMTESKTSINKLMIQQLRFVDGYWWPATAFMRNLPGIMSLSAVPDNNFNIREDTSFQGMMTLDYTSNAENMDLYLEAAGRAVDYRGDILMIAQGLPSTFKVETTDDWGVRVASSGDGVRSLYMKQTNMPAMPGMMVDRVELIGQDLKSATIHVHRGPYEYPVIILDDITDGRIVASAQVTTQPGYYVDIFGDREFDGRAVMLDTQMTGPLPTASSLGINGVVSDLSVVGTLTGGAVDTRHILLVEPMTSMIASTLAMLG
;
A
#
# COMPACT_ATOMS: atom_id res chain seq x y z
N ASP A 1 -25.58 -5.00 3.64
CA ASP A 1 -25.49 -6.18 2.76
C ASP A 1 -26.17 -5.93 1.42
N PHE A 2 -25.49 -6.30 0.35
CA PHE A 2 -25.95 -6.13 -1.03
C PHE A 2 -25.37 -7.22 -1.90
N ALA A 3 -26.20 -7.91 -2.66
CA ALA A 3 -25.74 -8.92 -3.61
C ALA A 3 -26.42 -8.70 -4.96
N ILE A 4 -25.65 -8.86 -6.03
CA ILE A 4 -26.15 -8.99 -7.41
C ILE A 4 -25.56 -10.28 -7.96
N GLY A 5 -26.44 -11.14 -8.46
CA GLY A 5 -26.03 -12.44 -8.99
C GLY A 5 -26.83 -12.84 -10.22
N LEU A 6 -26.16 -13.54 -11.12
CA LEU A 6 -26.74 -14.25 -12.24
C LEU A 6 -26.47 -15.74 -12.04
N ASN A 7 -27.51 -16.50 -11.73
CA ASN A 7 -27.43 -17.96 -11.66
C ASN A 7 -28.40 -18.57 -12.66
N LEU A 8 -27.86 -19.18 -13.72
CA LEU A 8 -28.61 -19.74 -14.83
C LEU A 8 -28.20 -21.18 -15.11
N LEU A 9 -29.20 -21.98 -15.50
CA LEU A 9 -29.01 -23.28 -16.12
C LEU A 9 -29.69 -23.26 -17.49
N THR A 10 -28.90 -23.34 -18.56
CA THR A 10 -29.40 -23.21 -19.94
C THR A 10 -29.13 -24.47 -20.76
N GLY A 11 -30.03 -24.76 -21.71
CA GLY A 11 -29.88 -25.90 -22.63
C GLY A 11 -29.17 -25.54 -23.95
N GLU A 12 -28.96 -24.25 -24.21
CA GLU A 12 -28.34 -23.73 -25.42
C GLU A 12 -27.52 -22.48 -25.11
N SER A 13 -26.55 -22.17 -25.98
CA SER A 13 -25.78 -20.93 -25.89
C SER A 13 -26.64 -19.73 -26.25
N PHE A 14 -26.38 -18.60 -25.61
CA PHE A 14 -27.16 -17.38 -25.81
C PHE A 14 -26.29 -16.14 -25.59
N ASN A 15 -26.81 -14.98 -25.99
CA ASN A 15 -26.20 -13.70 -25.69
C ASN A 15 -27.01 -13.04 -24.57
N LEU A 16 -26.32 -12.50 -23.56
CA LEU A 16 -26.94 -11.73 -22.49
C LEU A 16 -26.69 -10.24 -22.70
N SER A 17 -27.75 -9.46 -22.64
CA SER A 17 -27.72 -8.00 -22.62
C SER A 17 -28.76 -7.52 -21.64
N VAL A 18 -28.32 -6.90 -20.55
CA VAL A 18 -29.16 -6.46 -19.44
C VAL A 18 -28.90 -4.99 -19.21
N ASP A 19 -29.95 -4.20 -19.14
CA ASP A 19 -29.92 -2.80 -18.69
C ASP A 19 -31.01 -2.67 -17.63
N VAL A 20 -30.61 -2.55 -16.36
CA VAL A 20 -31.54 -2.51 -15.22
C VAL A 20 -31.22 -1.30 -14.36
N LYS A 21 -32.27 -0.53 -14.06
CA LYS A 21 -32.20 0.68 -13.25
C LYS A 21 -33.22 0.62 -12.12
N LYS A 22 -32.78 1.00 -10.91
CA LYS A 22 -33.62 1.24 -9.74
C LYS A 22 -33.38 2.66 -9.24
N GLY A 23 -34.44 3.46 -9.19
CA GLY A 23 -34.36 4.87 -8.79
C GLY A 23 -34.08 5.83 -9.95
N ASN A 24 -34.00 7.13 -9.65
CA ASN A 24 -33.98 8.21 -10.63
C ASN A 24 -32.84 9.23 -10.44
N ASN A 25 -31.86 8.94 -9.57
CA ASN A 25 -30.76 9.86 -9.23
C ASN A 25 -29.50 9.67 -10.11
N PHE A 26 -29.69 9.28 -11.38
CA PHE A 26 -28.58 9.09 -12.32
C PHE A 26 -28.78 10.02 -13.52
N ASP A 27 -27.89 10.98 -13.68
CA ASP A 27 -27.82 11.85 -14.85
C ASP A 27 -27.17 11.12 -16.04
N ASP A 28 -26.13 10.31 -15.77
CA ASP A 28 -25.47 9.43 -16.74
C ASP A 28 -25.46 7.97 -16.25
N GLY A 29 -25.67 7.02 -17.16
CA GLY A 29 -25.62 5.58 -16.89
C GLY A 29 -24.21 5.00 -17.07
N PRO A 30 -23.92 3.81 -16.53
CA PRO A 30 -22.63 3.15 -16.73
C PRO A 30 -22.38 2.86 -18.22
N ASP A 31 -21.14 2.77 -18.64
CA ASP A 31 -20.81 2.45 -20.02
C ASP A 31 -21.17 1.00 -20.39
N TRP A 32 -21.29 0.71 -21.68
CA TRP A 32 -21.39 -0.67 -22.17
C TRP A 32 -19.98 -1.24 -22.36
N ALA A 33 -19.60 -2.20 -21.53
CA ALA A 33 -18.36 -2.97 -21.67
C ALA A 33 -18.65 -4.46 -21.87
N HIS A 34 -17.68 -5.24 -22.37
CA HIS A 34 -17.78 -6.70 -22.34
C HIS A 34 -17.61 -7.15 -20.90
N GLY A 35 -18.71 -7.50 -20.23
CA GLY A 35 -18.73 -7.77 -18.79
C GLY A 35 -19.84 -7.00 -18.08
N ILE A 36 -19.51 -6.41 -16.94
CA ILE A 36 -20.45 -5.80 -16.00
C ILE A 36 -20.02 -4.36 -15.71
N SER A 37 -20.94 -3.41 -15.84
CA SER A 37 -20.72 -2.03 -15.44
C SER A 37 -21.89 -1.56 -14.58
N MET A 38 -21.59 -0.92 -13.45
CA MET A 38 -22.57 -0.53 -12.45
C MET A 38 -22.24 0.81 -11.82
N ASN A 39 -23.24 1.68 -11.78
CA ASN A 39 -23.19 2.91 -10.99
C ASN A 39 -24.20 2.80 -9.84
N VAL A 40 -23.74 3.04 -8.63
CA VAL A 40 -24.53 3.12 -7.40
C VAL A 40 -24.53 4.57 -6.94
N PHE A 41 -25.71 5.03 -6.52
CA PHE A 41 -25.85 6.30 -5.85
C PHE A 41 -26.51 6.05 -4.50
N GLU A 42 -25.82 6.49 -3.45
CA GLU A 42 -26.25 6.40 -2.06
C GLU A 42 -26.39 7.80 -1.50
N ALA A 43 -27.40 8.00 -0.66
CA ALA A 43 -27.63 9.24 0.05
C ALA A 43 -28.38 8.99 1.35
N THR A 44 -28.03 9.74 2.38
CA THR A 44 -28.84 9.83 3.60
C THR A 44 -29.80 11.00 3.49
N VAL A 45 -31.09 10.68 3.35
CA VAL A 45 -32.15 11.69 3.28
C VAL A 45 -32.53 12.11 4.69
N VAL A 46 -32.38 13.41 4.97
CA VAL A 46 -32.84 14.01 6.22
C VAL A 46 -34.30 14.41 6.09
N GLU A 47 -35.15 13.83 6.92
CA GLU A 47 -36.58 14.14 6.98
C GLU A 47 -36.92 14.91 8.26
N PHE A 48 -37.72 15.98 8.10
CA PHE A 48 -38.10 16.88 9.19
C PHE A 48 -39.58 16.73 9.53
N ASN A 49 -39.88 16.25 10.74
CA ASN A 49 -41.22 16.27 11.30
C ASN A 49 -41.57 17.67 11.83
N LEU A 50 -42.15 18.49 10.94
CA LEU A 50 -42.52 19.87 11.22
C LEU A 50 -43.45 20.03 12.44
N SER A 51 -44.24 19.00 12.79
CA SER A 51 -45.11 19.06 13.97
C SER A 51 -44.33 19.09 15.29
N ARG A 52 -43.07 18.62 15.29
CA ARG A 52 -42.15 18.67 16.43
C ARG A 52 -41.21 19.87 16.39
N MET A 53 -41.27 20.68 15.33
CA MET A 53 -40.35 21.81 15.09
C MET A 53 -41.10 23.15 14.92
N PRO A 54 -41.76 23.68 15.96
CA PRO A 54 -42.58 24.89 15.84
C PRO A 54 -41.79 26.16 15.48
N THR A 55 -40.48 26.17 15.73
CA THR A 55 -39.53 27.25 15.43
C THR A 55 -38.83 27.10 14.07
N TYR A 56 -39.05 25.98 13.37
CA TYR A 56 -38.49 25.74 12.03
C TYR A 56 -39.38 26.38 10.96
N THR A 57 -39.23 27.69 10.83
CA THR A 57 -40.02 28.54 9.91
C THR A 57 -39.68 28.31 8.44
N GLN A 58 -40.50 28.85 7.53
CA GLN A 58 -40.26 28.75 6.09
C GLN A 58 -38.91 29.36 5.65
N SER A 59 -38.42 30.41 6.33
CA SER A 59 -37.14 31.04 6.00
C SER A 59 -35.96 30.14 6.35
N THR A 60 -35.93 29.58 7.56
CA THR A 60 -34.87 28.64 7.99
C THR A 60 -34.93 27.35 7.19
N LYS A 61 -36.14 26.84 6.92
CA LYS A 61 -36.34 25.68 6.07
C LYS A 61 -35.79 25.88 4.65
N SER A 62 -36.02 27.04 4.03
CA SER A 62 -35.52 27.28 2.66
C SER A 62 -34.00 27.22 2.53
N ILE A 63 -33.27 27.58 3.59
CA ILE A 63 -31.80 27.50 3.63
C ILE A 63 -31.36 26.04 3.68
N VAL A 64 -31.97 25.24 4.55
CA VAL A 64 -31.64 23.83 4.76
C VAL A 64 -32.06 22.98 3.55
N ASP A 65 -33.26 23.19 3.03
CA ASP A 65 -33.75 22.50 1.83
C ASP A 65 -32.88 22.81 0.61
N ALA A 66 -32.33 24.02 0.50
CA ALA A 66 -31.45 24.41 -0.61
C ALA A 66 -30.07 23.74 -0.52
N ALA A 67 -29.52 23.57 0.68
CA ALA A 67 -28.26 22.87 0.87
C ALA A 67 -28.42 21.36 0.63
N LEU A 68 -29.46 20.74 1.19
CA LEU A 68 -29.68 19.29 1.09
C LEU A 68 -30.21 18.82 -0.28
N VAL A 69 -30.18 19.65 -1.32
CA VAL A 69 -30.60 19.27 -2.69
C VAL A 69 -29.71 18.17 -3.25
N ASP A 70 -28.40 18.25 -3.02
CA ASP A 70 -27.42 17.26 -3.45
C ASP A 70 -27.12 16.22 -2.35
N TYR A 71 -27.89 16.26 -1.26
CA TYR A 71 -27.76 15.45 -0.05
C TYR A 71 -26.50 15.70 0.77
N LYS A 72 -25.62 16.62 0.36
CA LYS A 72 -24.36 16.93 1.05
C LYS A 72 -24.50 18.24 1.81
N ILE A 73 -23.55 18.47 2.72
CA ILE A 73 -23.39 19.75 3.38
C ILE A 73 -21.93 20.17 3.24
N ASP A 74 -21.67 21.09 2.31
CA ASP A 74 -20.31 21.55 2.09
C ASP A 74 -19.84 22.59 3.12
N LYS A 75 -18.55 22.94 3.09
CA LYS A 75 -17.95 23.92 4.01
C LYS A 75 -18.54 25.33 3.86
N ASN A 76 -19.09 25.69 2.71
CA ASN A 76 -19.70 26.99 2.44
C ASN A 76 -21.13 27.07 2.99
N GLU A 77 -21.86 25.95 2.94
CA GLU A 77 -23.25 25.82 3.38
C GLU A 77 -23.34 25.66 4.90
N ARG A 78 -22.34 25.01 5.50
CA ARG A 78 -22.31 24.66 6.93
C ARG A 78 -22.64 25.83 7.86
N GLN A 79 -22.06 27.01 7.63
CA GLN A 79 -22.31 28.17 8.48
C GLN A 79 -23.78 28.62 8.41
N SER A 80 -24.38 28.59 7.23
CA SER A 80 -25.77 29.00 7.00
C SER A 80 -26.75 28.02 7.63
N ILE A 81 -26.50 26.72 7.52
CA ILE A 81 -27.30 25.68 8.16
C ILE A 81 -27.18 25.75 9.67
N ASN A 82 -25.97 25.95 10.20
CA ASN A 82 -25.74 26.10 11.63
C ASN A 82 -26.57 27.26 12.22
N ASN A 83 -26.56 28.41 11.56
CA ASN A 83 -27.39 29.54 11.96
C ASN A 83 -28.90 29.20 11.89
N ALA A 84 -29.35 28.55 10.81
CA ALA A 84 -30.75 28.17 10.63
C ALA A 84 -31.25 27.17 11.70
N PHE A 85 -30.41 26.22 12.10
CA PHE A 85 -30.73 25.25 13.15
C PHE A 85 -30.70 25.87 14.55
N ILE A 86 -29.78 26.79 14.83
CA ILE A 86 -29.78 27.58 16.07
C ILE A 86 -31.06 28.42 16.18
N GLU A 87 -31.46 29.10 15.10
CA GLU A 87 -32.72 29.86 15.04
C GLU A 87 -33.95 28.96 15.23
N ALA A 88 -33.89 27.72 14.73
CA ALA A 88 -34.91 26.72 14.92
C ALA A 88 -34.87 26.03 16.29
N ASN A 89 -33.96 26.41 17.20
CA ASN A 89 -33.75 25.80 18.51
C ASN A 89 -33.44 24.28 18.44
N ILE A 90 -32.83 23.84 17.35
CA ILE A 90 -32.28 22.50 17.18
C ILE A 90 -30.88 22.56 17.80
N THR A 91 -30.53 21.63 18.68
CA THR A 91 -29.23 21.61 19.38
C THR A 91 -28.51 20.29 19.14
N GLN A 92 -27.18 20.28 19.28
CA GLN A 92 -26.34 19.08 19.12
C GLN A 92 -26.49 18.40 17.74
N PHE A 93 -26.60 19.21 16.70
CA PHE A 93 -26.65 18.78 15.30
C PHE A 93 -25.28 18.85 14.61
N GLY A 94 -24.23 19.29 15.31
CA GLY A 94 -22.88 19.45 14.75
C GLY A 94 -22.38 18.16 14.12
N ASP A 95 -22.44 17.08 14.89
CA ASP A 95 -22.05 15.73 14.45
C ASP A 95 -22.86 15.25 13.24
N LEU A 96 -24.14 15.64 13.14
CA LEU A 96 -24.97 15.34 11.96
C LEU A 96 -24.49 16.12 10.72
N LEU A 97 -24.07 17.38 10.88
CA LEU A 97 -23.53 18.15 9.77
C LEU A 97 -22.18 17.59 9.31
N ASP A 98 -21.35 17.12 10.25
CA ASP A 98 -20.09 16.43 9.95
C ASP A 98 -20.35 15.15 9.15
N ALA A 99 -21.27 14.31 9.62
CA ALA A 99 -21.64 13.05 8.95
C ALA A 99 -22.38 13.22 7.60
N LEU A 100 -22.75 14.46 7.22
CA LEU A 100 -23.37 14.77 5.93
C LEU A 100 -22.41 15.46 4.96
N GLU A 101 -21.12 15.58 5.29
CA GLU A 101 -20.13 16.24 4.42
C GLU A 101 -19.99 15.51 3.07
N ASP A 102 -20.11 14.18 3.07
CA ASP A 102 -20.05 13.35 1.87
C ASP A 102 -21.44 12.95 1.32
N GLY A 103 -22.50 13.24 2.07
CA GLY A 103 -23.91 13.00 1.75
C GLY A 103 -24.46 11.62 2.12
N VAL A 104 -23.65 10.77 2.74
CA VAL A 104 -24.05 9.44 3.18
C VAL A 104 -23.59 9.22 4.61
N VAL A 105 -24.54 9.15 5.54
CA VAL A 105 -24.24 8.74 6.91
C VAL A 105 -24.10 7.21 6.94
N TYR A 106 -22.87 6.72 7.04
CA TYR A 106 -22.58 5.29 7.12
C TYR A 106 -22.85 4.70 8.52
N ASP A 107 -22.86 3.36 8.62
CA ASP A 107 -23.13 2.64 9.88
C ASP A 107 -22.15 3.01 11.00
N PHE A 108 -20.87 3.26 10.67
CA PHE A 108 -19.87 3.65 11.66
C PHE A 108 -20.06 5.09 12.16
N GLU A 109 -20.52 6.01 11.30
CA GLU A 109 -20.83 7.40 11.67
C GLU A 109 -22.12 7.49 12.48
N MET A 110 -23.12 6.66 12.15
CA MET A 110 -24.36 6.56 12.93
C MET A 110 -24.10 6.25 14.41
N LYS A 111 -23.03 5.50 14.74
CA LYS A 111 -22.64 5.22 16.14
C LYS A 111 -22.21 6.49 16.89
N GLY A 112 -21.70 7.50 16.19
CA GLY A 112 -21.34 8.80 16.75
C GLY A 112 -22.55 9.73 16.95
N LEU A 113 -23.70 9.44 16.34
CA LEU A 113 -24.88 10.28 16.40
C LEU A 113 -25.82 9.90 17.55
N ASN A 114 -26.38 10.90 18.23
CA ASN A 114 -27.47 10.68 19.17
C ASN A 114 -28.83 10.60 18.43
N ILE A 115 -29.08 9.46 17.78
CA ILE A 115 -30.28 9.23 16.96
C ILE A 115 -31.58 9.48 17.75
N THR A 116 -31.67 9.02 19.00
CA THR A 116 -32.85 9.25 19.85
C THR A 116 -33.12 10.73 20.06
N GLN A 117 -32.07 11.54 20.22
CA GLN A 117 -32.23 12.99 20.35
C GLN A 117 -32.63 13.64 19.04
N LEU A 118 -32.03 13.25 17.91
CA LEU A 118 -32.43 13.73 16.59
C LEU A 118 -33.92 13.46 16.34
N GLU A 119 -34.41 12.26 16.64
CA GLU A 119 -35.83 11.90 16.50
C GLU A 119 -36.74 12.72 17.44
N ASN A 120 -36.28 13.00 18.66
CA ASN A 120 -37.00 13.87 19.61
C ASN A 120 -37.08 15.31 19.11
N LEU A 121 -36.04 15.79 18.43
CA LEU A 121 -36.03 17.08 17.74
C LEU A 121 -36.85 17.04 16.44
N GLY A 122 -37.29 15.85 16.02
CA GLY A 122 -38.11 15.63 14.82
C GLY A 122 -37.31 15.39 13.54
N ILE A 123 -36.02 15.08 13.65
CA ILE A 123 -35.13 14.77 12.53
C ILE A 123 -35.03 13.24 12.43
N THR A 124 -35.26 12.69 11.24
CA THR A 124 -35.08 11.27 10.93
C THR A 124 -34.17 11.11 9.73
N LEU A 125 -33.28 10.12 9.77
CA LEU A 125 -32.34 9.83 8.70
C LEU A 125 -32.80 8.57 7.96
N ASN A 126 -32.97 8.68 6.65
CA ASN A 126 -33.39 7.57 5.79
C ASN A 126 -32.34 7.33 4.72
N PHE A 127 -31.63 6.21 4.82
CA PHE A 127 -30.71 5.77 3.77
C PHE A 127 -31.48 5.40 2.49
N LYS A 128 -31.04 5.94 1.36
CA LYS A 128 -31.56 5.61 0.02
C LYS A 128 -30.44 5.18 -0.88
N ARG A 129 -30.66 4.04 -1.55
CA ARG A 129 -29.79 3.53 -2.62
C ARG A 129 -30.58 3.43 -3.93
N SER A 130 -30.03 4.05 -4.95
CA SER A 130 -30.38 3.81 -6.35
C SER A 130 -29.20 3.16 -7.06
N TRP A 131 -29.46 2.43 -8.14
CA TRP A 131 -28.41 1.82 -8.95
C TRP A 131 -28.83 1.69 -10.41
N HIS A 132 -27.84 1.72 -11.29
CA HIS A 132 -27.98 1.43 -12.72
C HIS A 132 -26.89 0.45 -13.10
N ASN A 133 -27.27 -0.69 -13.65
CA ASN A 133 -26.37 -1.77 -14.05
C ASN A 133 -26.58 -2.12 -15.53
N ARG A 134 -25.47 -2.34 -16.23
CA ARG A 134 -25.42 -2.87 -17.59
C ARG A 134 -24.54 -4.11 -17.62
N ILE A 135 -25.06 -5.20 -18.20
CA ILE A 135 -24.33 -6.45 -18.37
C ILE A 135 -24.37 -6.82 -19.84
N TRP A 136 -23.20 -7.02 -20.44
CA TRP A 136 -23.08 -7.52 -21.79
C TRP A 136 -22.10 -8.70 -21.83
N LEU A 137 -22.69 -9.89 -21.88
CA LEU A 137 -21.98 -11.17 -21.94
C LEU A 137 -22.49 -11.95 -23.17
N PRO A 138 -21.92 -11.70 -24.36
CA PRO A 138 -22.21 -12.47 -25.55
C PRO A 138 -21.58 -13.86 -25.47
N GLN A 139 -22.13 -14.82 -26.22
CA GLN A 139 -21.63 -16.19 -26.33
C GLN A 139 -21.53 -16.92 -24.97
N LEU A 140 -22.48 -16.68 -24.08
CA LEU A 140 -22.61 -17.48 -22.87
C LEU A 140 -22.89 -18.95 -23.24
N PRO A 141 -22.26 -19.90 -22.55
CA PRO A 141 -22.35 -21.31 -22.89
C PRO A 141 -23.72 -21.91 -22.54
N ALA A 142 -23.96 -23.13 -23.02
CA ALA A 142 -25.00 -23.98 -22.44
C ALA A 142 -24.49 -24.59 -21.14
N GLY A 143 -25.36 -24.83 -20.16
CA GLY A 143 -25.00 -25.42 -18.88
C GLY A 143 -25.15 -24.44 -17.72
N GLN A 144 -24.35 -24.65 -16.67
CA GLN A 144 -24.40 -23.83 -15.46
C GLN A 144 -23.52 -22.58 -15.64
N ILE A 145 -24.10 -21.43 -15.31
CA ILE A 145 -23.47 -20.11 -15.30
C ILE A 145 -23.80 -19.48 -13.94
N SER A 146 -22.77 -19.13 -13.18
CA SER A 146 -22.88 -18.33 -11.96
C SER A 146 -21.94 -17.14 -12.09
N ILE A 147 -22.45 -15.94 -11.88
CA ILE A 147 -21.64 -14.74 -11.67
C ILE A 147 -22.30 -13.98 -10.54
N ASP A 148 -21.62 -13.91 -9.41
CA ASP A 148 -22.16 -13.34 -8.19
C ASP A 148 -21.17 -12.30 -7.66
N TYR A 149 -21.71 -11.15 -7.26
CA TYR A 149 -21.04 -10.10 -6.52
C TYR A 149 -21.78 -9.93 -5.21
N ASP A 150 -21.08 -10.16 -4.09
CA ASP A 150 -21.61 -10.05 -2.74
C ASP A 150 -20.84 -9.00 -1.96
N PHE A 151 -21.57 -8.11 -1.29
CA PHE A 151 -21.06 -7.18 -0.30
C PHE A 151 -21.71 -7.47 1.05
N ARG A 152 -20.86 -7.65 2.07
CA ARG A 152 -21.26 -7.93 3.44
C ARG A 152 -20.31 -7.31 4.46
N MET A 153 -20.85 -6.96 5.62
CA MET A 153 -20.06 -6.54 6.77
C MET A 153 -19.67 -7.76 7.61
N VAL A 154 -18.39 -8.12 7.62
CA VAL A 154 -17.87 -9.25 8.41
C VAL A 154 -17.07 -8.72 9.59
N GLY A 155 -17.66 -8.78 10.80
CA GLY A 155 -16.99 -8.26 11.99
C GLY A 155 -16.68 -6.76 11.89
N GLU A 156 -17.60 -5.98 11.32
CA GLU A 156 -17.46 -4.55 11.00
C GLU A 156 -16.48 -4.23 9.86
N ILE A 157 -15.84 -5.24 9.26
CA ILE A 157 -14.96 -5.05 8.10
C ILE A 157 -15.79 -5.20 6.81
N PRO A 158 -15.78 -4.19 5.93
CA PRO A 158 -16.44 -4.26 4.63
C PRO A 158 -15.75 -5.29 3.76
N THR A 159 -16.48 -6.35 3.41
CA THR A 159 -15.99 -7.46 2.61
C THR A 159 -16.78 -7.59 1.32
N TYR A 160 -16.05 -7.74 0.24
CA TYR A 160 -16.56 -7.89 -1.11
C TYR A 160 -16.09 -9.22 -1.67
N GLU A 161 -16.97 -9.94 -2.33
CA GLU A 161 -16.69 -11.24 -2.92
C GLU A 161 -17.22 -11.26 -4.35
N ILE A 162 -16.38 -11.70 -5.28
CA ILE A 162 -16.73 -11.98 -6.66
C ILE A 162 -16.56 -13.46 -6.87
N ASP A 163 -17.65 -14.11 -7.28
CA ASP A 163 -17.67 -15.51 -7.67
C ASP A 163 -18.06 -15.64 -9.14
N MET A 164 -17.29 -16.42 -9.88
CA MET A 164 -17.54 -16.70 -11.28
C MET A 164 -17.39 -18.19 -11.55
N TYR A 165 -18.41 -18.77 -12.18
CA TYR A 165 -18.39 -20.15 -12.65
C TYR A 165 -19.08 -20.26 -13.99
N MET A 166 -18.34 -20.70 -15.02
CA MET A 166 -18.88 -20.93 -16.35
C MET A 166 -18.24 -22.18 -16.96
N SER A 167 -19.08 -23.12 -17.41
CA SER A 167 -18.60 -24.32 -18.12
C SER A 167 -18.62 -24.10 -19.63
N GLN A 168 -17.57 -24.51 -20.34
CA GLN A 168 -17.46 -24.42 -21.80
C GLN A 168 -17.66 -23.01 -22.38
N TRP A 169 -17.25 -21.97 -21.65
CA TRP A 169 -17.35 -20.60 -22.12
C TRP A 169 -16.31 -20.32 -23.21
N LYS A 170 -16.80 -19.82 -24.33
CA LYS A 170 -15.97 -19.29 -25.42
C LYS A 170 -16.26 -17.79 -25.53
N PRO A 171 -15.42 -16.93 -24.93
CA PRO A 171 -15.66 -15.49 -24.96
C PRO A 171 -15.59 -14.95 -26.40
N LEU A 172 -16.43 -13.95 -26.69
CA LEU A 172 -16.41 -13.25 -27.98
C LEU A 172 -15.19 -12.33 -28.12
N ARG A 173 -14.68 -11.80 -27.00
CA ARG A 173 -13.54 -10.88 -26.96
C ARG A 173 -12.50 -11.34 -25.94
N GLU A 174 -11.26 -10.97 -26.20
CA GLU A 174 -10.12 -11.29 -25.34
C GLU A 174 -10.11 -10.47 -24.05
N GLN A 175 -10.90 -9.39 -23.97
CA GLN A 175 -10.99 -8.51 -22.81
C GLN A 175 -12.36 -8.60 -22.14
N LEU A 176 -12.38 -8.69 -20.80
CA LEU A 176 -13.56 -8.58 -19.94
C LEU A 176 -13.34 -7.46 -18.91
N THR A 177 -14.37 -6.65 -18.65
CA THR A 177 -14.34 -5.54 -17.69
C THR A 177 -15.44 -5.71 -16.64
N ILE A 178 -15.09 -5.50 -15.39
CA ILE A 178 -16.03 -5.37 -14.27
C ILE A 178 -15.79 -4.01 -13.63
N GLU A 179 -16.76 -3.13 -13.73
CA GLU A 179 -16.72 -1.78 -13.20
C GLU A 179 -17.91 -1.56 -12.25
N VAL A 180 -17.63 -1.17 -11.01
CA VAL A 180 -18.63 -0.90 -9.98
C VAL A 180 -18.26 0.39 -9.28
N ASN A 181 -19.08 1.42 -9.43
CA ASN A 181 -18.83 2.75 -8.87
C ASN A 181 -19.84 3.06 -7.76
N GLY A 182 -19.36 3.58 -6.62
CA GLY A 182 -20.16 4.22 -5.57
C GLY A 182 -20.88 3.28 -4.61
N ILE A 183 -20.55 1.99 -4.54
CA ILE A 183 -21.17 1.09 -3.57
C ILE A 183 -20.49 1.25 -2.20
N GLU A 184 -21.24 1.69 -1.20
CA GLU A 184 -20.71 1.92 0.17
C GLU A 184 -19.46 2.81 0.15
N GLY A 185 -19.49 3.86 -0.68
CA GLY A 185 -18.36 4.80 -0.82
C GLY A 185 -17.14 4.24 -1.54
N ARG A 186 -17.25 3.08 -2.22
CA ARG A 186 -16.12 2.46 -2.93
C ARG A 186 -16.38 2.25 -4.41
N ASP A 187 -15.29 2.31 -5.15
CA ASP A 187 -15.25 2.01 -6.57
C ASP A 187 -14.29 0.85 -6.85
N MET A 188 -14.62 0.05 -7.85
CA MET A 188 -13.82 -1.07 -8.33
C MET A 188 -13.84 -1.07 -9.85
N ASP A 189 -12.65 -1.16 -10.45
CA ASP A 189 -12.47 -1.42 -11.87
C ASP A 189 -11.52 -2.62 -12.01
N LEU A 190 -11.94 -3.62 -12.77
CA LEU A 190 -11.18 -4.83 -13.06
C LEU A 190 -11.23 -5.11 -14.56
N VAL A 191 -10.06 -5.12 -15.18
CA VAL A 191 -9.87 -5.42 -16.60
C VAL A 191 -9.02 -6.67 -16.74
N ILE A 192 -9.61 -7.71 -17.32
CA ILE A 192 -8.96 -8.99 -17.63
C ILE A 192 -8.73 -9.05 -19.13
N ASN A 193 -7.47 -9.25 -19.56
CA ASN A 193 -7.08 -9.33 -20.97
C ASN A 193 -6.44 -10.67 -21.30
N GLY A 194 -6.61 -11.15 -22.53
CA GLY A 194 -6.03 -12.41 -23.01
C GLY A 194 -6.92 -13.64 -22.79
N LEU A 195 -8.24 -13.44 -22.65
CA LEU A 195 -9.20 -14.54 -22.66
C LEU A 195 -9.15 -15.28 -24.00
N ASP A 196 -9.07 -16.62 -23.98
CA ASP A 196 -8.98 -17.41 -25.22
C ASP A 196 -10.30 -17.44 -25.99
N THR A 197 -10.35 -16.73 -27.11
CA THR A 197 -11.53 -16.64 -28.00
C THR A 197 -11.60 -17.74 -29.05
N THR A 198 -10.66 -18.70 -29.05
CA THR A 198 -10.55 -19.72 -30.10
C THR A 198 -11.26 -21.02 -29.72
N LYS A 199 -11.20 -21.41 -28.43
CA LYS A 199 -11.78 -22.64 -27.88
C LYS A 199 -12.68 -22.37 -26.66
N PRO A 200 -13.60 -23.28 -26.35
CA PRO A 200 -14.31 -23.28 -25.06
C PRO A 200 -13.36 -23.58 -23.90
N ASN A 201 -13.56 -22.90 -22.78
CA ASN A 201 -12.82 -23.08 -21.53
C ASN A 201 -13.78 -23.20 -20.36
N ASP A 202 -13.42 -23.99 -19.36
CA ASP A 202 -14.11 -23.98 -18.07
C ASP A 202 -13.46 -22.90 -17.20
N VAL A 203 -14.28 -22.06 -16.57
CA VAL A 203 -13.86 -20.93 -15.76
C VAL A 203 -14.43 -21.07 -14.36
N SER A 204 -13.55 -20.95 -13.38
CA SER A 204 -13.86 -20.85 -11.95
C SER A 204 -12.99 -19.76 -11.36
N ALA A 205 -13.57 -18.78 -10.68
CA ALA A 205 -12.80 -17.76 -9.98
C ALA A 205 -13.57 -17.32 -8.74
N ASN A 206 -12.85 -17.19 -7.63
CA ASN A 206 -13.30 -16.52 -6.41
C ASN A 206 -12.28 -15.44 -6.09
N ALA A 207 -12.75 -14.23 -5.79
CA ALA A 207 -11.93 -13.13 -5.35
C ALA A 207 -12.63 -12.41 -4.20
N VAL A 208 -11.96 -12.35 -3.05
CA VAL A 208 -12.44 -11.66 -1.85
C VAL A 208 -11.51 -10.51 -1.54
N PHE A 209 -12.06 -9.31 -1.42
CA PHE A 209 -11.33 -8.10 -1.06
C PHE A 209 -11.99 -7.39 0.11
N PHE A 210 -11.17 -6.83 0.99
CA PHE A 210 -11.63 -6.11 2.16
C PHE A 210 -10.60 -5.09 2.64
N THR A 211 -11.09 -4.05 3.30
CA THR A 211 -10.25 -3.01 3.92
C THR A 211 -10.42 -3.05 5.42
N GLN A 212 -9.33 -3.24 6.16
CA GLN A 212 -9.30 -3.03 7.61
C GLN A 212 -9.02 -1.56 7.87
N ASP A 213 -10.05 -0.84 8.30
CA ASP A 213 -10.06 0.61 8.54
C ASP A 213 -9.90 0.99 10.02
N ASN A 214 -9.93 0.01 10.93
CA ASN A 214 -9.76 0.23 12.37
C ASN A 214 -8.31 0.50 12.83
N LEU A 215 -7.40 0.77 11.88
CA LEU A 215 -5.98 1.02 12.09
C LEU A 215 -5.61 2.46 11.70
N THR A 216 -4.48 2.97 12.19
CA THR A 216 -3.97 4.29 11.77
C THR A 216 -3.72 4.37 10.27
N VAL A 217 -3.28 3.26 9.67
CA VAL A 217 -3.13 3.08 8.22
C VAL A 217 -4.06 1.95 7.82
N PRO A 218 -5.06 2.20 6.95
CA PRO A 218 -5.92 1.16 6.45
C PRO A 218 -5.12 0.10 5.70
N ARG A 219 -5.50 -1.17 5.91
CA ARG A 219 -4.91 -2.32 5.19
C ARG A 219 -5.92 -2.85 4.20
N PHE A 220 -5.55 -2.85 2.92
CA PHE A 220 -6.32 -3.53 1.89
C PHE A 220 -5.78 -4.94 1.71
N THR A 221 -6.66 -5.92 1.74
CA THR A 221 -6.34 -7.32 1.50
C THR A 221 -7.17 -7.84 0.33
N VAL A 222 -6.53 -8.63 -0.53
CA VAL A 222 -7.17 -9.39 -1.60
C VAL A 222 -6.74 -10.85 -1.50
N ASN A 223 -7.71 -11.75 -1.57
CA ASN A 223 -7.51 -13.20 -1.67
C ASN A 223 -8.21 -13.69 -2.94
N MET A 224 -7.51 -14.45 -3.78
CA MET A 224 -8.03 -14.94 -5.04
C MET A 224 -7.64 -16.39 -5.24
N ASP A 225 -8.58 -17.20 -5.72
CA ASP A 225 -8.35 -18.53 -6.25
C ASP A 225 -9.07 -18.62 -7.60
N TYR A 226 -8.38 -19.05 -8.65
CA TYR A 226 -9.00 -19.20 -9.96
C TYR A 226 -8.39 -20.31 -10.82
N ASP A 227 -9.18 -20.74 -11.81
CA ASP A 227 -8.80 -21.44 -13.03
C ASP A 227 -9.64 -20.88 -14.18
N LEU A 228 -9.00 -20.17 -15.11
CA LEU A 228 -9.66 -19.54 -16.26
C LEU A 228 -9.60 -20.40 -17.53
N GLY A 229 -9.00 -21.60 -17.46
CA GLY A 229 -8.85 -22.52 -18.59
C GLY A 229 -7.79 -22.13 -19.64
N SER A 230 -7.27 -20.91 -19.58
CA SER A 230 -6.12 -20.42 -20.36
C SER A 230 -5.29 -19.42 -19.57
N LYS A 231 -4.03 -19.21 -19.98
CA LYS A 231 -3.24 -18.07 -19.52
C LYS A 231 -3.87 -16.76 -19.99
N LEU A 232 -3.64 -15.68 -19.24
CA LEU A 232 -4.05 -14.34 -19.62
C LEU A 232 -2.83 -13.49 -19.97
N ASP A 233 -3.06 -12.46 -20.78
CA ASP A 233 -2.03 -11.50 -21.14
C ASP A 233 -1.78 -10.55 -19.97
N SER A 234 -2.86 -10.04 -19.34
CA SER A 234 -2.73 -9.14 -18.19
C SER A 234 -4.01 -9.05 -17.37
N VAL A 235 -3.87 -8.72 -16.10
CA VAL A 235 -4.98 -8.29 -15.23
C VAL A 235 -4.63 -6.92 -14.65
N HIS A 236 -5.55 -5.97 -14.76
CA HIS A 236 -5.43 -4.64 -14.16
C HIS A 236 -6.64 -4.39 -13.26
N ALA A 237 -6.39 -4.00 -12.03
CA ALA A 237 -7.44 -3.74 -11.05
C ALA A 237 -7.17 -2.42 -10.32
N ILE A 238 -8.22 -1.63 -10.11
CA ILE A 238 -8.21 -0.42 -9.31
C ILE A 238 -9.34 -0.53 -8.29
N PHE A 239 -9.01 -0.30 -7.02
CA PHE A 239 -9.97 -0.20 -5.94
C PHE A 239 -9.82 1.18 -5.29
N ILE A 240 -10.90 1.91 -5.13
CA ILE A 240 -10.91 3.24 -4.51
C ILE A 240 -11.83 3.18 -3.30
N ASP A 241 -11.29 3.49 -2.13
CA ASP A 241 -12.07 3.72 -0.93
C ASP A 241 -12.18 5.23 -0.70
N ARG A 242 -13.38 5.79 -0.89
CA ARG A 242 -13.62 7.23 -0.72
C ARG A 242 -13.82 7.62 0.74
N ILE A 243 -14.11 6.65 1.60
CA ILE A 243 -14.26 6.86 3.06
C ILE A 243 -12.86 7.02 3.65
N GLU A 244 -12.00 6.04 3.40
CA GLU A 244 -10.62 6.04 3.90
C GLU A 244 -9.66 6.89 3.05
N ASN A 245 -10.14 7.44 1.93
CA ASN A 245 -9.35 8.16 0.94
C ASN A 245 -8.09 7.39 0.52
N THR A 246 -8.29 6.13 0.14
CA THR A 246 -7.24 5.25 -0.36
C THR A 246 -7.54 4.81 -1.79
N ARG A 247 -6.48 4.58 -2.56
CA ARG A 247 -6.56 3.98 -3.90
C ARG A 247 -5.53 2.87 -4.00
N VAL A 248 -5.99 1.66 -4.26
CA VAL A 248 -5.14 0.50 -4.52
C VAL A 248 -5.19 0.16 -6.00
N GLU A 249 -4.04 -0.07 -6.60
CA GLU A 249 -3.91 -0.44 -8.00
C GLU A 249 -3.00 -1.65 -8.14
N THR A 250 -3.44 -2.64 -8.89
CA THR A 250 -2.67 -3.85 -9.19
C THR A 250 -2.60 -4.07 -10.68
N LEU A 251 -1.40 -4.38 -11.19
CA LEU A 251 -1.18 -4.78 -12.58
C LEU A 251 -0.35 -6.06 -12.60
N ILE A 252 -0.89 -7.09 -13.24
CA ILE A 252 -0.23 -8.38 -13.42
C ILE A 252 -0.03 -8.61 -14.93
N ASP A 253 1.20 -8.92 -15.33
CA ASP A 253 1.60 -9.18 -16.72
C ASP A 253 1.96 -10.66 -16.87
N GLU A 254 1.39 -11.32 -17.88
CA GLU A 254 1.43 -12.77 -18.11
C GLU A 254 0.92 -13.57 -16.90
N VAL A 255 -0.39 -13.67 -16.78
CA VAL A 255 -1.03 -14.34 -15.64
C VAL A 255 -1.20 -15.84 -15.96
N PRO A 256 -0.81 -16.75 -15.04
CA PRO A 256 -0.97 -18.19 -15.24
C PRO A 256 -2.46 -18.57 -15.37
N GLN A 257 -2.73 -19.77 -15.88
CA GLN A 257 -4.10 -20.26 -16.06
C GLN A 257 -4.85 -20.39 -14.71
N SER A 258 -4.14 -20.77 -13.66
CA SER A 258 -4.68 -21.02 -12.34
C SER A 258 -3.66 -20.66 -11.26
N MET A 259 -4.14 -20.08 -10.16
CA MET A 259 -3.31 -19.51 -9.11
C MET A 259 -4.13 -19.26 -7.85
N ASP A 260 -3.52 -19.56 -6.71
CA ASP A 260 -3.88 -19.03 -5.41
C ASP A 260 -3.01 -17.79 -5.12
N PHE A 261 -3.66 -16.68 -4.78
CA PHE A 261 -2.98 -15.41 -4.54
C PHE A 261 -3.58 -14.69 -3.35
N SER A 262 -2.72 -14.23 -2.46
CA SER A 262 -3.07 -13.35 -1.35
C SER A 262 -2.12 -12.17 -1.34
N ALA A 263 -2.65 -10.96 -1.21
CA ALA A 263 -1.84 -9.78 -0.99
C ALA A 263 -2.50 -8.85 0.03
N THR A 264 -1.68 -8.26 0.90
CA THR A 264 -2.07 -7.21 1.84
C THR A 264 -1.13 -6.02 1.68
N ILE A 265 -1.68 -4.82 1.54
CA ILE A 265 -0.93 -3.56 1.44
C ILE A 265 -1.52 -2.51 2.39
N GLY A 266 -0.65 -1.74 3.04
CA GLY A 266 -0.98 -0.77 4.08
C GLY A 266 0.30 -0.28 4.77
N ASP A 267 0.31 -0.23 6.10
CA ASP A 267 1.53 -0.14 6.93
C ASP A 267 2.41 -1.39 6.83
N ILE A 268 1.87 -2.48 6.28
CA ILE A 268 2.58 -3.72 5.95
C ILE A 268 2.42 -4.05 4.47
N PHE A 269 3.33 -4.86 3.94
CA PHE A 269 3.21 -5.45 2.62
C PHE A 269 3.43 -6.96 2.72
N ILE A 270 2.40 -7.75 2.43
CA ILE A 270 2.49 -9.21 2.43
C ILE A 270 1.96 -9.71 1.08
N ILE A 271 2.63 -10.68 0.49
CA ILE A 271 2.19 -11.37 -0.72
C ILE A 271 2.55 -12.84 -0.64
N ASP A 272 1.54 -13.68 -0.88
CA ASP A 272 1.66 -15.12 -1.01
C ASP A 272 1.09 -15.53 -2.36
N LEU A 273 1.82 -16.42 -3.03
CA LEU A 273 1.50 -16.88 -4.38
C LEU A 273 1.77 -18.38 -4.47
N GLU A 274 0.80 -19.13 -4.98
CA GLU A 274 0.96 -20.53 -5.31
C GLU A 274 0.31 -20.83 -6.67
N VAL A 275 1.12 -21.32 -7.61
CA VAL A 275 0.69 -21.71 -8.95
C VAL A 275 0.93 -23.21 -9.09
N PRO A 276 -0.01 -24.01 -9.60
CA PRO A 276 0.23 -25.43 -9.82
C PRO A 276 1.41 -25.68 -10.77
N ASP A 277 2.28 -26.65 -10.47
CA ASP A 277 3.51 -26.97 -11.23
C ASP A 277 3.29 -27.07 -12.75
N ARG A 278 2.15 -27.62 -13.17
CA ARG A 278 1.77 -27.79 -14.59
C ARG A 278 1.57 -26.47 -15.35
N PHE A 279 1.37 -25.36 -14.65
CA PHE A 279 1.14 -24.04 -15.22
C PHE A 279 2.36 -23.11 -15.07
N MET A 280 3.39 -23.55 -14.35
CA MET A 280 4.68 -22.86 -14.27
C MET A 280 5.49 -23.03 -15.56
N THR A 281 6.49 -22.17 -15.75
CA THR A 281 7.52 -22.33 -16.79
C THR A 281 8.54 -23.41 -16.38
N GLU A 282 9.42 -23.81 -17.31
CA GLU A 282 10.54 -24.72 -17.01
C GLU A 282 11.48 -24.17 -15.91
N SER A 283 11.60 -22.85 -15.78
CA SER A 283 12.37 -22.17 -14.73
C SER A 283 11.61 -22.02 -13.42
N LYS A 284 10.45 -22.66 -13.26
CA LYS A 284 9.55 -22.54 -12.10
C LYS A 284 9.08 -21.10 -11.82
N THR A 285 9.06 -20.24 -12.84
CA THR A 285 8.45 -18.91 -12.76
C THR A 285 7.02 -18.96 -13.29
N SER A 286 6.18 -18.01 -12.88
CA SER A 286 4.75 -18.02 -13.21
C SER A 286 4.24 -16.71 -13.82
N ILE A 287 4.62 -15.58 -13.23
CA ILE A 287 4.20 -14.23 -13.63
C ILE A 287 5.42 -13.43 -14.10
N ASN A 288 5.30 -12.71 -15.21
CA ASN A 288 6.39 -11.89 -15.73
C ASN A 288 6.62 -10.64 -14.88
N LYS A 289 5.55 -9.88 -14.61
CA LYS A 289 5.61 -8.65 -13.80
C LYS A 289 4.37 -8.53 -12.92
N LEU A 290 4.57 -8.00 -11.72
CA LEU A 290 3.50 -7.65 -10.80
C LEU A 290 3.78 -6.26 -10.23
N MET A 291 2.81 -5.37 -10.30
CA MET A 291 2.80 -4.10 -9.60
C MET A 291 1.63 -4.09 -8.62
N ILE A 292 1.87 -3.67 -7.38
CA ILE A 292 0.83 -3.34 -6.41
C ILE A 292 1.18 -1.97 -5.83
N GLN A 293 0.26 -1.03 -5.90
CA GLN A 293 0.43 0.31 -5.37
C GLN A 293 -0.76 0.69 -4.50
N GLN A 294 -0.48 1.29 -3.35
CA GLN A 294 -1.45 2.01 -2.54
C GLN A 294 -1.11 3.49 -2.53
N LEU A 295 -2.10 4.33 -2.78
CA LEU A 295 -2.05 5.77 -2.53
C LEU A 295 -2.93 6.07 -1.32
N ARG A 296 -2.42 6.86 -0.38
CA ARG A 296 -3.15 7.34 0.79
C ARG A 296 -3.21 8.87 0.78
N PHE A 297 -4.39 9.44 0.98
CA PHE A 297 -4.55 10.88 1.07
C PHE A 297 -4.35 11.35 2.52
N VAL A 298 -3.30 12.12 2.78
CA VAL A 298 -2.99 12.70 4.10
C VAL A 298 -2.47 14.12 3.93
N ASP A 299 -2.93 15.04 4.78
CA ASP A 299 -2.54 16.46 4.79
C ASP A 299 -2.72 17.17 3.44
N GLY A 300 -3.74 16.77 2.65
CA GLY A 300 -4.04 17.38 1.36
C GLY A 300 -3.25 16.83 0.17
N TYR A 301 -2.42 15.79 0.37
CA TYR A 301 -1.59 15.18 -0.67
C TYR A 301 -1.77 13.66 -0.70
N TRP A 302 -1.58 13.07 -1.89
CA TRP A 302 -1.52 11.63 -2.09
C TRP A 302 -0.09 11.11 -1.89
N TRP A 303 0.08 10.15 -0.99
CA TRP A 303 1.35 9.52 -0.67
C TRP A 303 1.38 8.07 -1.15
N PRO A 304 2.40 7.64 -1.91
CA PRO A 304 2.46 6.30 -2.46
C PRO A 304 3.20 5.29 -1.57
N ALA A 305 2.75 4.05 -1.63
CA ALA A 305 3.49 2.83 -1.29
C ALA A 305 3.37 1.88 -2.49
N THR A 306 4.48 1.48 -3.09
CA THR A 306 4.55 0.74 -4.35
C THR A 306 5.48 -0.45 -4.21
N ALA A 307 4.99 -1.61 -4.64
CA ALA A 307 5.77 -2.80 -4.87
C ALA A 307 5.73 -3.15 -6.37
N PHE A 308 6.89 -3.43 -6.94
CA PHE A 308 7.02 -3.94 -8.29
C PHE A 308 7.97 -5.13 -8.29
N MET A 309 7.54 -6.22 -8.91
CA MET A 309 8.28 -7.48 -8.99
C MET A 309 8.37 -7.94 -10.43
N ARG A 310 9.48 -8.61 -10.75
CA ARG A 310 9.70 -9.22 -12.07
C ARG A 310 10.25 -10.64 -11.92
N ASN A 311 9.86 -11.51 -12.85
CA ASN A 311 10.21 -12.93 -12.87
C ASN A 311 9.72 -13.63 -11.59
N LEU A 312 8.43 -13.50 -11.28
CA LEU A 312 7.89 -14.07 -10.04
C LEU A 312 7.98 -15.61 -10.08
N PRO A 313 8.44 -16.24 -8.99
CA PRO A 313 8.39 -17.69 -8.82
C PRO A 313 6.98 -18.26 -8.93
N GLY A 314 6.84 -19.57 -9.10
CA GLY A 314 5.54 -20.25 -9.03
C GLY A 314 5.02 -20.40 -7.61
N ILE A 315 5.91 -20.43 -6.62
CA ILE A 315 5.58 -20.43 -5.20
C ILE A 315 6.46 -19.41 -4.51
N MET A 316 5.86 -18.43 -3.84
CA MET A 316 6.59 -17.47 -3.02
C MET A 316 5.76 -16.97 -1.84
N SER A 317 6.47 -16.56 -0.80
CA SER A 317 5.95 -15.77 0.31
C SER A 317 6.91 -14.61 0.53
N LEU A 318 6.38 -13.40 0.60
CA LEU A 318 7.13 -12.19 0.91
C LEU A 318 6.35 -11.38 1.93
N SER A 319 7.03 -10.99 3.00
CA SER A 319 6.49 -10.17 4.08
C SER A 319 7.45 -9.02 4.36
N ALA A 320 6.96 -7.79 4.21
CA ALA A 320 7.63 -6.58 4.66
C ALA A 320 6.78 -5.93 5.77
N VAL A 321 7.29 -5.94 7.00
CA VAL A 321 6.56 -5.49 8.19
C VAL A 321 7.45 -4.62 9.07
N PRO A 322 6.90 -3.59 9.73
CA PRO A 322 7.67 -2.77 10.66
C PRO A 322 8.06 -3.62 11.88
N ASP A 323 9.31 -3.46 12.34
CA ASP A 323 9.74 -4.05 13.60
C ASP A 323 9.09 -3.32 14.78
N ASN A 324 8.26 -4.03 15.52
CA ASN A 324 7.55 -3.49 16.69
C ASN A 324 8.33 -3.64 18.00
N ASN A 325 9.55 -4.18 17.96
CA ASN A 325 10.40 -4.16 19.13
C ASN A 325 10.85 -2.70 19.37
N PHE A 326 10.65 -2.20 20.58
CA PHE A 326 11.10 -0.86 20.98
C PHE A 326 11.75 -0.88 22.35
N ASN A 327 12.89 -0.21 22.48
CA ASN A 327 13.52 0.01 23.76
C ASN A 327 13.98 1.47 23.89
N ILE A 328 13.31 2.20 24.77
CA ILE A 328 13.57 3.63 25.03
C ILE A 328 14.97 3.91 25.62
N ARG A 329 15.70 2.88 26.05
CA ARG A 329 17.05 3.00 26.62
C ARG A 329 18.16 2.74 25.63
N GLU A 330 17.82 2.23 24.45
CA GLU A 330 18.78 1.83 23.41
C GLU A 330 18.72 2.79 22.22
N ASP A 331 19.59 2.57 21.23
CA ASP A 331 19.61 3.40 20.03
C ASP A 331 18.28 3.28 19.26
N THR A 332 17.74 4.42 18.85
CA THR A 332 16.46 4.55 18.15
C THR A 332 16.62 4.54 16.63
N SER A 333 17.86 4.47 16.13
CA SER A 333 18.16 4.70 14.70
C SER A 333 17.47 3.71 13.75
N PHE A 334 17.34 2.44 14.14
CA PHE A 334 16.64 1.41 13.35
C PHE A 334 15.41 0.81 14.04
N GLN A 335 15.00 1.35 15.19
CA GLN A 335 13.74 0.97 15.84
C GLN A 335 12.56 1.32 14.94
N GLY A 336 11.65 0.38 14.70
CA GLY A 336 10.50 0.58 13.80
C GLY A 336 10.82 0.40 12.31
N MET A 337 12.04 0.02 11.92
CA MET A 337 12.41 -0.22 10.53
C MET A 337 11.54 -1.31 9.89
N MET A 338 11.25 -1.17 8.60
CA MET A 338 10.66 -2.24 7.80
C MET A 338 11.63 -3.41 7.63
N THR A 339 11.28 -4.54 8.23
CA THR A 339 11.92 -5.84 7.98
C THR A 339 11.37 -6.44 6.70
N LEU A 340 12.11 -7.37 6.11
CA LEU A 340 11.69 -8.13 4.93
C LEU A 340 12.05 -9.60 5.12
N ASP A 341 11.10 -10.49 4.85
CA ASP A 341 11.31 -11.94 4.81
C ASP A 341 10.75 -12.48 3.49
N TYR A 342 11.59 -13.10 2.68
CA TYR A 342 11.26 -13.64 1.37
C TYR A 342 11.68 -15.09 1.27
N THR A 343 10.78 -15.94 0.78
CA THR A 343 11.04 -17.35 0.47
C THR A 343 10.36 -17.75 -0.83
N SER A 344 10.97 -18.65 -1.61
CA SER A 344 10.43 -19.08 -2.91
C SER A 344 10.97 -20.42 -3.41
N ASN A 345 10.31 -20.98 -4.43
CA ASN A 345 10.72 -22.22 -5.11
C ASN A 345 11.62 -22.02 -6.34
N ALA A 346 11.93 -20.77 -6.69
CA ALA A 346 12.76 -20.37 -7.82
C ALA A 346 13.74 -19.27 -7.41
N GLU A 347 14.70 -18.96 -8.28
CA GLU A 347 15.67 -17.90 -8.07
C GLU A 347 15.50 -16.84 -9.17
N ASN A 348 16.20 -15.72 -9.00
CA ASN A 348 16.30 -14.65 -9.98
C ASN A 348 15.05 -13.74 -10.10
N MET A 349 14.28 -13.61 -9.03
CA MET A 349 13.23 -12.59 -8.91
C MET A 349 13.87 -11.21 -8.70
N ASP A 350 13.35 -10.19 -9.37
CA ASP A 350 13.70 -8.79 -9.08
C ASP A 350 12.56 -8.15 -8.27
N LEU A 351 12.92 -7.29 -7.31
CA LEU A 351 12.02 -6.61 -6.39
C LEU A 351 12.36 -5.12 -6.31
N TYR A 352 11.32 -4.29 -6.38
CA TYR A 352 11.34 -2.87 -6.10
C TYR A 352 10.25 -2.59 -5.05
N LEU A 353 10.62 -1.97 -3.95
CA LEU A 353 9.72 -1.52 -2.91
C LEU A 353 10.00 -0.05 -2.62
N GLU A 354 8.97 0.79 -2.63
CA GLU A 354 9.06 2.19 -2.28
C GLU A 354 7.87 2.56 -1.40
N ALA A 355 8.10 3.26 -0.30
CA ALA A 355 7.03 3.75 0.55
C ALA A 355 7.38 5.15 1.06
N ALA A 356 6.48 6.10 0.83
CA ALA A 356 6.52 7.37 1.54
C ALA A 356 6.16 7.13 3.01
N GLY A 357 6.90 7.74 3.94
CA GLY A 357 6.69 7.50 5.37
C GLY A 357 5.24 7.76 5.80
N ARG A 358 4.62 8.81 5.25
CA ARG A 358 3.22 9.16 5.53
C ARG A 358 2.20 8.15 4.98
N ALA A 359 2.53 7.41 3.92
CA ALA A 359 1.66 6.38 3.38
C ALA A 359 1.55 5.17 4.32
N VAL A 360 2.62 4.88 5.07
CA VAL A 360 2.76 3.67 5.90
C VAL A 360 2.96 3.96 7.38
N ASP A 361 2.75 5.20 7.82
CA ASP A 361 2.96 5.70 9.19
C ASP A 361 4.38 5.43 9.73
N TYR A 362 5.37 5.67 8.87
CA TYR A 362 6.80 5.56 9.18
C TYR A 362 7.48 6.95 9.18
N ARG A 363 8.58 7.07 9.94
CA ARG A 363 9.27 8.35 10.21
C ARG A 363 10.01 8.93 9.01
N GLY A 364 10.23 8.16 7.95
CA GLY A 364 10.93 8.61 6.74
C GLY A 364 10.44 7.85 5.51
N ASP A 365 11.00 8.16 4.35
CA ASP A 365 10.69 7.43 3.12
C ASP A 365 11.67 6.26 2.97
N ILE A 366 11.19 5.15 2.41
CA ILE A 366 11.98 3.93 2.20
C ILE A 366 11.97 3.58 0.71
N LEU A 367 13.12 3.21 0.18
CA LEU A 367 13.30 2.60 -1.12
C LEU A 367 14.20 1.38 -0.99
N MET A 368 13.78 0.26 -1.56
CA MET A 368 14.57 -0.96 -1.70
C MET A 368 14.47 -1.47 -3.13
N ILE A 369 15.61 -1.81 -3.71
CA ILE A 369 15.71 -2.46 -5.02
C ILE A 369 16.61 -3.67 -4.82
N ALA A 370 16.09 -4.86 -5.07
CA ALA A 370 16.85 -6.10 -5.08
C ALA A 370 16.74 -6.76 -6.45
N GLN A 371 17.86 -7.14 -7.04
CA GLN A 371 17.90 -7.85 -8.31
C GLN A 371 18.46 -9.24 -8.09
N GLY A 372 17.86 -10.22 -8.77
CA GLY A 372 18.29 -11.60 -8.70
C GLY A 372 18.21 -12.20 -7.29
N LEU A 373 17.06 -12.07 -6.61
CA LEU A 373 16.84 -12.65 -5.30
C LEU A 373 17.00 -14.19 -5.34
N PRO A 374 17.73 -14.79 -4.36
CA PRO A 374 17.86 -16.23 -4.25
C PRO A 374 16.63 -16.83 -3.53
N SER A 375 16.59 -18.16 -3.34
CA SER A 375 15.41 -18.83 -2.77
C SER A 375 14.94 -18.30 -1.40
N THR A 376 15.84 -17.73 -0.59
CA THR A 376 15.50 -17.03 0.64
C THR A 376 16.30 -15.73 0.77
N PHE A 377 15.65 -14.65 1.18
CA PHE A 377 16.28 -13.36 1.46
C PHE A 377 15.60 -12.70 2.67
N LYS A 378 16.40 -12.20 3.61
CA LYS A 378 15.90 -11.61 4.85
C LYS A 378 16.65 -10.33 5.18
N VAL A 379 15.91 -9.30 5.57
CA VAL A 379 16.38 -8.06 6.19
C VAL A 379 15.68 -7.95 7.53
N GLU A 380 16.43 -7.95 8.62
CA GLU A 380 15.88 -7.91 9.97
C GLU A 380 16.68 -6.98 10.88
N THR A 381 16.08 -6.58 11.99
CA THR A 381 16.78 -5.89 13.08
C THR A 381 17.59 -6.87 13.91
N THR A 382 18.76 -6.44 14.38
CA THR A 382 19.56 -7.20 15.35
C THR A 382 19.21 -6.81 16.80
N ASP A 383 19.64 -7.63 17.76
CA ASP A 383 19.42 -7.40 19.19
C ASP A 383 19.99 -6.05 19.70
N ASP A 384 21.01 -5.54 19.02
CA ASP A 384 21.64 -4.26 19.31
C ASP A 384 21.15 -3.11 18.40
N TRP A 385 19.95 -3.26 17.83
CA TRP A 385 19.28 -2.27 16.99
C TRP A 385 20.07 -1.90 15.73
N GLY A 386 20.81 -2.87 15.21
CA GLY A 386 21.41 -2.86 13.89
C GLY A 386 20.50 -3.47 12.83
N VAL A 387 21.05 -3.66 11.62
CA VAL A 387 20.37 -4.27 10.48
C VAL A 387 21.17 -5.49 10.02
N ARG A 388 20.51 -6.62 9.86
CA ARG A 388 21.10 -7.83 9.29
C ARG A 388 20.46 -8.15 7.96
N VAL A 389 21.29 -8.31 6.95
CA VAL A 389 20.91 -8.86 5.64
C VAL A 389 21.43 -10.29 5.57
N ALA A 390 20.57 -11.23 5.18
CA ALA A 390 20.93 -12.63 5.03
C ALA A 390 20.23 -13.25 3.82
N SER A 391 20.95 -14.08 3.07
CA SER A 391 20.40 -14.71 1.87
C SER A 391 21.01 -16.08 1.60
N SER A 392 20.29 -16.92 0.86
CA SER A 392 20.73 -18.27 0.49
C SER A 392 21.65 -18.29 -0.73
N GLY A 393 22.29 -19.43 -0.98
CA GLY A 393 23.03 -19.68 -2.23
C GLY A 393 24.25 -18.77 -2.39
N ASP A 394 24.34 -18.15 -3.57
CA ASP A 394 25.39 -17.23 -4.00
C ASP A 394 25.13 -15.77 -3.57
N GLY A 395 24.03 -15.52 -2.85
CA GLY A 395 23.66 -14.20 -2.37
C GLY A 395 22.72 -13.43 -3.30
N VAL A 396 22.29 -12.24 -2.86
CA VAL A 396 21.53 -11.33 -3.71
C VAL A 396 22.47 -10.60 -4.67
N ARG A 397 22.20 -10.67 -5.98
CA ARG A 397 23.09 -10.14 -7.02
C ARG A 397 23.32 -8.64 -6.89
N SER A 398 22.24 -7.88 -6.66
CA SER A 398 22.34 -6.45 -6.37
C SER A 398 21.27 -6.05 -5.37
N LEU A 399 21.68 -5.33 -4.34
CA LEU A 399 20.79 -4.74 -3.35
C LEU A 399 21.06 -3.24 -3.30
N TYR A 400 20.01 -2.43 -3.33
CA TYR A 400 20.07 -1.01 -3.04
C TYR A 400 18.99 -0.71 -2.02
N MET A 401 19.36 -0.08 -0.92
CA MET A 401 18.44 0.40 0.09
C MET A 401 18.69 1.88 0.32
N LYS A 402 17.63 2.64 0.48
CA LYS A 402 17.69 4.07 0.75
C LYS A 402 16.60 4.43 1.74
N GLN A 403 16.96 5.24 2.72
CA GLN A 403 16.00 5.91 3.61
C GLN A 403 16.24 7.40 3.59
N THR A 404 15.19 8.21 3.61
CA THR A 404 15.29 9.68 3.57
C THR A 404 14.32 10.36 4.50
N ASN A 405 14.56 11.64 4.79
CA ASN A 405 13.67 12.51 5.56
C ASN A 405 13.40 12.02 6.99
N MET A 406 14.38 11.41 7.64
CA MET A 406 14.20 10.81 8.96
C MET A 406 14.57 11.80 10.07
N PRO A 407 13.64 12.18 10.97
CA PRO A 407 13.98 12.93 12.16
C PRO A 407 14.68 12.02 13.17
N ALA A 408 15.96 12.30 13.46
CA ALA A 408 16.75 11.52 14.41
C ALA A 408 16.57 12.02 15.84
N MET A 409 16.72 13.32 16.05
CA MET A 409 16.53 14.01 17.33
C MET A 409 16.16 15.47 17.08
N PRO A 410 15.66 16.22 18.07
CA PRO A 410 15.34 17.64 17.88
C PRO A 410 16.54 18.43 17.34
N GLY A 411 16.34 19.18 16.25
CA GLY A 411 17.44 19.88 15.57
C GLY A 411 18.40 18.98 14.78
N MET A 412 18.06 17.71 14.51
CA MET A 412 18.85 16.83 13.63
C MET A 412 17.95 16.02 12.70
N MET A 413 18.19 16.15 11.40
CA MET A 413 17.51 15.41 10.34
C MET A 413 18.52 14.54 9.61
N VAL A 414 18.25 13.25 9.51
CA VAL A 414 18.97 12.36 8.59
C VAL A 414 18.32 12.54 7.23
N ASP A 415 18.98 13.31 6.37
CA ASP A 415 18.49 13.60 5.02
C ASP A 415 18.43 12.32 4.21
N ARG A 416 19.47 11.48 4.33
CA ARG A 416 19.58 10.24 3.57
C ARG A 416 20.56 9.23 4.16
N VAL A 417 20.17 7.96 4.14
CA VAL A 417 21.07 6.79 4.29
C VAL A 417 20.93 5.93 3.04
N GLU A 418 22.05 5.52 2.44
CA GLU A 418 22.07 4.64 1.27
C GLU A 418 22.99 3.45 1.52
N LEU A 419 22.55 2.28 1.08
CA LEU A 419 23.31 1.03 1.10
C LEU A 419 23.25 0.39 -0.28
N ILE A 420 24.40 -0.06 -0.79
CA ILE A 420 24.51 -0.81 -2.04
C ILE A 420 25.27 -2.11 -1.76
N GLY A 421 24.64 -3.26 -2.03
CA GLY A 421 25.22 -4.59 -1.99
C GLY A 421 25.37 -5.19 -3.39
N GLN A 422 26.40 -5.99 -3.61
CA GLN A 422 26.58 -6.82 -4.81
C GLN A 422 27.00 -8.23 -4.39
N ASP A 423 26.36 -9.25 -4.96
CA ASP A 423 26.57 -10.67 -4.66
C ASP A 423 26.61 -10.95 -3.14
N LEU A 424 25.72 -10.28 -2.39
CA LEU A 424 25.77 -10.18 -0.94
C LEU A 424 25.07 -11.38 -0.30
N LYS A 425 25.82 -12.24 0.39
CA LYS A 425 25.22 -13.39 1.11
C LYS A 425 24.78 -13.02 2.52
N SER A 426 25.63 -12.35 3.29
CA SER A 426 25.24 -11.73 4.56
C SER A 426 26.01 -10.45 4.84
N ALA A 427 25.40 -9.54 5.58
CA ALA A 427 26.08 -8.42 6.24
C ALA A 427 25.28 -7.99 7.46
N THR A 428 25.98 -7.59 8.51
CA THR A 428 25.40 -6.99 9.71
C THR A 428 25.87 -5.54 9.83
N ILE A 429 24.96 -4.64 10.15
CA ILE A 429 25.20 -3.22 10.34
C ILE A 429 24.85 -2.89 11.78
N HIS A 430 25.82 -2.50 12.58
CA HIS A 430 25.62 -2.02 13.94
C HIS A 430 25.62 -0.49 13.93
N VAL A 431 24.76 0.13 14.73
CA VAL A 431 24.81 1.58 14.97
C VAL A 431 25.01 1.84 16.44
N HIS A 432 26.01 2.66 16.74
CA HIS A 432 26.36 3.04 18.10
C HIS A 432 26.40 4.56 18.21
N ARG A 433 26.10 5.07 19.40
CA ARG A 433 26.30 6.49 19.72
C ARG A 433 27.75 6.72 20.12
N GLY A 434 28.44 7.55 19.36
CA GLY A 434 29.78 8.03 19.68
C GLY A 434 29.78 9.12 20.76
N PRO A 435 30.97 9.65 21.12
CA PRO A 435 31.09 10.82 21.98
C PRO A 435 30.28 11.99 21.37
N TYR A 436 29.52 12.70 22.19
CA TYR A 436 28.61 13.79 21.78
C TYR A 436 27.36 13.36 20.98
N GLU A 437 26.93 12.10 21.11
CA GLU A 437 25.68 11.55 20.52
C GLU A 437 25.64 11.45 18.99
N TYR A 438 26.79 11.56 18.31
CA TYR A 438 26.86 11.32 16.87
C TYR A 438 26.73 9.82 16.53
N PRO A 439 26.04 9.45 15.43
CA PRO A 439 25.93 8.06 15.01
C PRO A 439 27.25 7.54 14.43
N VAL A 440 27.67 6.35 14.91
CA VAL A 440 28.79 5.55 14.41
C VAL A 440 28.20 4.28 13.81
N ILE A 441 28.34 4.10 12.49
CA ILE A 441 27.84 2.93 11.78
C ILE A 441 29.00 1.95 11.61
N ILE A 442 28.81 0.69 11.97
CA ILE A 442 29.80 -0.37 11.88
C ILE A 442 29.23 -1.48 11.00
N LEU A 443 29.95 -1.88 9.96
CA LEU A 443 29.61 -3.03 9.12
C LEU A 443 30.47 -4.22 9.55
N ASP A 444 29.84 -5.35 9.90
CA ASP A 444 30.45 -6.59 10.39
C ASP A 444 29.79 -7.83 9.72
N ASP A 445 30.36 -9.03 9.93
CA ASP A 445 29.84 -10.33 9.45
C ASP A 445 29.50 -10.39 7.93
N ILE A 446 30.30 -9.71 7.12
CA ILE A 446 30.16 -9.72 5.66
C ILE A 446 30.64 -11.08 5.13
N THR A 447 29.69 -11.94 4.75
CA THR A 447 30.00 -13.19 4.06
C THR A 447 29.77 -12.97 2.57
N ASP A 448 30.85 -12.98 1.79
CA ASP A 448 30.85 -12.86 0.33
C ASP A 448 30.24 -11.56 -0.25
N GLY A 449 30.69 -11.17 -1.44
CA GLY A 449 30.20 -9.97 -2.12
C GLY A 449 30.83 -8.64 -1.69
N ARG A 450 30.14 -7.55 -2.03
CA ARG A 450 30.57 -6.15 -1.83
C ARG A 450 29.45 -5.34 -1.21
N ILE A 451 29.78 -4.50 -0.23
CA ILE A 451 28.84 -3.55 0.37
C ILE A 451 29.41 -2.13 0.39
N VAL A 452 28.53 -1.15 0.19
CA VAL A 452 28.80 0.27 0.24
C VAL A 452 27.71 0.95 1.04
N ALA A 453 28.07 1.79 2.00
CA ALA A 453 27.12 2.60 2.75
C ALA A 453 27.48 4.09 2.67
N SER A 454 26.48 4.96 2.74
CA SER A 454 26.68 6.40 2.88
C SER A 454 25.54 7.04 3.68
N ALA A 455 25.81 8.17 4.33
CA ALA A 455 24.81 8.91 5.09
C ALA A 455 25.04 10.43 4.97
N GLN A 456 23.94 11.18 5.01
CA GLN A 456 23.91 12.63 5.04
C GLN A 456 22.95 13.08 6.14
N VAL A 457 23.38 14.04 6.95
CA VAL A 457 22.67 14.52 8.14
C VAL A 457 22.76 16.04 8.21
N THR A 458 21.62 16.70 8.34
CA THR A 458 21.53 18.13 8.63
C THR A 458 21.32 18.34 10.13
N THR A 459 22.06 19.27 10.72
CA THR A 459 21.97 19.64 12.14
C THR A 459 21.68 21.12 12.30
N GLN A 460 20.90 21.47 13.31
CA GLN A 460 20.56 22.82 13.73
C GLN A 460 20.97 23.01 15.20
N PRO A 461 22.26 23.30 15.47
CA PRO A 461 22.82 23.37 16.82
C PRO A 461 22.17 24.41 17.72
N GLY A 462 21.50 25.42 17.15
CA GLY A 462 20.76 26.41 17.92
C GLY A 462 19.62 25.86 18.75
N TYR A 463 19.18 24.62 18.47
CA TYR A 463 18.24 23.91 19.34
C TYR A 463 18.83 23.61 20.73
N TYR A 464 20.16 23.43 20.83
CA TYR A 464 20.84 23.09 22.08
C TYR A 464 21.77 24.20 22.59
N VAL A 465 22.23 25.09 21.70
CA VAL A 465 23.20 26.12 22.02
C VAL A 465 22.79 27.42 21.34
N ASP A 466 22.16 28.32 22.11
CA ASP A 466 21.58 29.59 21.66
C ASP A 466 22.51 30.47 20.81
N ILE A 467 23.83 30.35 20.96
CA ILE A 467 24.81 31.12 20.16
C ILE A 467 24.71 30.85 18.65
N PHE A 468 24.20 29.69 18.26
CA PHE A 468 24.07 29.30 16.85
C PHE A 468 22.75 29.75 16.22
N GLY A 469 21.75 30.18 17.01
CA GLY A 469 20.45 30.64 16.50
C GLY A 469 19.82 29.67 15.48
N ASP A 470 19.13 30.18 14.47
CA ASP A 470 18.47 29.34 13.46
C ASP A 470 19.42 28.72 12.41
N ARG A 471 20.74 28.68 12.63
CA ARG A 471 21.70 28.20 11.63
C ARG A 471 21.64 26.68 11.45
N GLU A 472 21.50 26.26 10.20
CA GLU A 472 21.58 24.87 9.75
C GLU A 472 22.97 24.53 9.22
N PHE A 473 23.42 23.29 9.48
CA PHE A 473 24.71 22.76 9.07
C PHE A 473 24.52 21.39 8.41
N ASP A 474 24.92 21.27 7.15
CA ASP A 474 24.97 20.00 6.40
C ASP A 474 26.23 19.22 6.79
N GLY A 475 26.04 18.06 7.40
CA GLY A 475 27.07 17.09 7.74
C GLY A 475 27.00 15.89 6.79
N ARG A 476 28.03 15.71 5.98
CA ARG A 476 28.19 14.49 5.16
C ARG A 476 29.11 13.52 5.88
N ALA A 477 28.80 12.23 5.83
CA ALA A 477 29.62 11.22 6.50
C ALA A 477 31.09 11.27 6.03
N VAL A 478 32.02 11.28 6.99
CA VAL A 478 33.46 11.07 6.77
C VAL A 478 33.77 9.63 7.15
N MET A 479 34.16 8.81 6.18
CA MET A 479 34.41 7.39 6.41
C MET A 479 35.86 7.14 6.85
N LEU A 480 36.03 6.26 7.83
CA LEU A 480 37.31 5.69 8.24
C LEU A 480 37.27 4.17 8.00
N ASP A 481 37.63 3.76 6.78
CA ASP A 481 37.77 2.35 6.41
C ASP A 481 38.93 1.74 7.22
N THR A 482 38.66 0.67 7.97
CA THR A 482 39.66 -0.02 8.77
C THR A 482 39.44 -1.51 8.63
N GLN A 483 40.07 -2.12 7.62
CA GLN A 483 40.01 -3.56 7.41
C GLN A 483 40.76 -4.26 8.55
N MET A 484 40.06 -5.16 9.25
CA MET A 484 40.62 -5.96 10.33
C MET A 484 40.59 -7.44 9.96
N THR A 485 41.75 -8.09 9.85
CA THR A 485 41.86 -9.55 9.84
C THR A 485 42.34 -10.00 11.23
N GLY A 486 41.42 -10.13 12.19
CA GLY A 486 41.72 -10.37 13.61
C GLY A 486 41.75 -9.08 14.47
N PRO A 487 42.35 -9.10 15.69
CA PRO A 487 42.28 -7.97 16.63
C PRO A 487 43.15 -6.75 16.27
N LEU A 488 43.84 -6.79 15.12
CA LEU A 488 44.73 -5.74 14.65
C LEU A 488 44.31 -5.27 13.24
N PRO A 489 44.23 -3.95 13.00
CA PRO A 489 43.89 -3.43 11.68
C PRO A 489 45.00 -3.73 10.67
N THR A 490 44.64 -4.31 9.53
CA THR A 490 45.55 -4.70 8.44
C THR A 490 45.66 -3.64 7.35
N ALA A 491 44.65 -2.79 7.19
CA ALA A 491 44.69 -1.59 6.33
C ALA A 491 43.70 -0.53 6.83
N SER A 492 44.05 0.75 6.74
CA SER A 492 43.12 1.85 6.99
C SER A 492 43.16 2.85 5.85
N SER A 493 41.99 3.25 5.34
CA SER A 493 41.83 4.29 4.34
C SER A 493 40.81 5.33 4.81
N LEU A 494 41.04 6.61 4.50
CA LEU A 494 40.17 7.71 4.91
C LEU A 494 39.55 8.32 3.65
N GLY A 495 38.22 8.23 3.54
CA GLY A 495 37.46 8.61 2.37
C GLY A 495 36.39 9.64 2.73
N ILE A 496 36.40 10.78 2.03
CA ILE A 496 35.30 11.74 2.05
C ILE A 496 34.44 11.41 0.81
N ASN A 497 33.15 11.08 0.99
CA ASN A 497 32.16 10.65 -0.02
C ASN A 497 31.98 9.13 -0.31
N GLY A 498 31.85 8.28 0.71
CA GLY A 498 31.29 6.92 0.56
C GLY A 498 32.29 5.75 0.49
N VAL A 499 31.76 4.52 0.62
CA VAL A 499 32.52 3.25 0.79
C VAL A 499 32.69 2.50 -0.55
N VAL A 500 33.74 1.68 -0.68
CA VAL A 500 33.84 0.57 -1.65
C VAL A 500 34.55 -0.60 -0.95
N SER A 501 33.85 -1.70 -0.66
CA SER A 501 34.49 -2.95 -0.21
C SER A 501 34.54 -3.93 -1.38
N ASP A 502 35.72 -4.33 -1.86
CA ASP A 502 35.88 -5.30 -2.97
C ASP A 502 36.63 -6.54 -2.44
N LEU A 503 35.90 -7.63 -2.20
CA LEU A 503 36.48 -8.90 -1.71
C LEU A 503 36.99 -9.83 -2.82
N SER A 504 36.87 -9.45 -4.10
CA SER A 504 37.24 -10.33 -5.24
C SER A 504 38.71 -10.76 -5.22
N VAL A 505 39.60 -9.98 -4.58
CA VAL A 505 41.04 -10.26 -4.52
C VAL A 505 41.42 -11.16 -3.33
N VAL A 506 40.61 -11.23 -2.26
CA VAL A 506 40.99 -11.93 -1.02
C VAL A 506 40.43 -13.37 -0.97
N GLY A 507 39.27 -13.62 -1.56
CA GLY A 507 38.71 -14.98 -1.67
C GLY A 507 39.65 -15.98 -2.36
N THR A 508 40.48 -15.49 -3.30
CA THR A 508 41.48 -16.33 -3.99
C THR A 508 42.72 -16.70 -3.15
N LEU A 509 42.98 -16.02 -2.03
CA LEU A 509 44.18 -16.21 -1.21
C LEU A 509 43.92 -16.94 0.13
N THR A 510 42.69 -16.94 0.64
CA THR A 510 42.37 -17.46 1.99
C THR A 510 41.34 -18.58 2.04
N GLY A 511 40.75 -18.99 0.91
CA GLY A 511 39.87 -20.16 0.88
C GLY A 511 38.46 -19.93 1.45
N GLY A 512 37.93 -18.71 1.34
CA GLY A 512 36.47 -18.49 1.37
C GLY A 512 35.83 -18.08 2.71
N ALA A 513 36.59 -17.61 3.70
CA ALA A 513 36.01 -16.95 4.88
C ALA A 513 36.95 -15.84 5.37
N VAL A 514 36.61 -14.58 5.09
CA VAL A 514 37.32 -13.42 5.63
C VAL A 514 36.27 -12.44 6.15
N ASP A 515 36.18 -12.31 7.46
CA ASP A 515 35.35 -11.29 8.10
C ASP A 515 36.03 -9.93 7.96
N THR A 516 35.32 -8.93 7.44
CA THR A 516 35.81 -7.56 7.29
C THR A 516 34.91 -6.59 8.05
N ARG A 517 35.52 -5.69 8.81
CA ARG A 517 34.85 -4.63 9.57
C ARG A 517 35.06 -3.26 8.93
N HIS A 518 34.02 -2.42 8.87
CA HIS A 518 34.15 -1.02 8.40
C HIS A 518 33.46 -0.05 9.37
N ILE A 519 33.99 1.17 9.55
CA ILE A 519 33.42 2.19 10.46
C ILE A 519 33.12 3.48 9.69
N LEU A 520 31.89 3.98 9.77
CA LEU A 520 31.49 5.30 9.28
C LEU A 520 31.18 6.23 10.45
N LEU A 521 31.72 7.46 10.39
CA LEU A 521 31.44 8.53 11.34
C LEU A 521 30.71 9.67 10.63
N VAL A 522 29.55 10.07 11.15
CA VAL A 522 28.83 11.24 10.65
C VAL A 522 29.05 12.40 11.63
N GLU A 523 30.06 13.23 11.39
CA GLU A 523 30.39 14.37 12.26
C GLU A 523 30.32 15.71 11.51
N PRO A 524 29.44 16.65 11.94
CA PRO A 524 29.29 17.96 11.29
C PRO A 524 30.46 18.92 11.57
N MET A 525 31.16 18.77 12.70
CA MET A 525 32.19 19.73 13.14
C MET A 525 33.53 19.59 12.41
N THR A 526 34.03 18.37 12.21
CA THR A 526 35.24 18.12 11.39
C THR A 526 34.96 18.30 9.89
N SER A 527 33.75 17.98 9.43
CA SER A 527 33.28 18.30 8.08
C SER A 527 33.24 19.80 7.82
N MET A 528 32.90 20.63 8.82
CA MET A 528 33.05 22.08 8.77
C MET A 528 34.51 22.50 8.59
N ILE A 529 35.44 21.95 9.38
CA ILE A 529 36.87 22.27 9.27
C ILE A 529 37.41 21.86 7.89
N ALA A 530 37.04 20.68 7.41
CA ALA A 530 37.42 20.18 6.08
C ALA A 530 36.79 20.99 4.94
N SER A 531 35.52 21.37 5.04
CA SER A 531 34.82 22.20 4.04
C SER A 531 35.33 23.63 4.02
N THR A 532 35.65 24.19 5.18
CA THR A 532 36.28 25.53 5.29
C THR A 532 37.71 25.51 4.74
N LEU A 533 38.47 24.44 4.98
CA LEU A 533 39.79 24.23 4.39
C LEU A 533 39.72 24.00 2.88
N ALA A 534 38.69 23.30 2.38
CA ALA A 534 38.48 23.05 0.95
C ALA A 534 37.95 24.26 0.17
N MET A 535 37.32 25.24 0.84
CA MET A 535 36.96 26.54 0.25
C MET A 535 38.11 27.55 0.26
N LEU A 536 39.16 27.30 1.05
CA LEU A 536 40.34 28.18 1.19
C LEU A 536 41.58 27.69 0.42
N GLY A 537 41.53 26.50 -0.18
CA GLY A 537 42.51 25.98 -1.14
C GLY A 537 41.93 25.96 -2.54
#